data_AF-D9UV69-F1
#
_entry.id   AF-D9UV69-F1
#
_cell.length_a   1.000
_cell.length_b   1.000
_cell.length_c   1.000
_cell.angle_alpha   90.00
_cell.angle_beta   90.00
_cell.angle_gamma   90.00
#
_symmetry.space_group_name_H-M   'P 1'
#
loop_
_entity.id
_entity.type
_entity.pdbx_description
1 polymer ?
#
loop_
_entity_poly.entity_id
_entity_poly.type
_entity_poly.pdbx_seq_one_letter_code
_entity_poly.pdbx_strand_id
1 'polypeptide(L)' 'MTVTITHHYVLSIEIYGVGRATRDYTIPVPVGTPRSRIYEAALRAAVSGLLEASGLPEDATVPAPITLFWSLDREEIR' A
#
# COMPACT_ATOMS: atom_id res chain seq x y z
N MET A 1 -23.27 -11.61 8.94
CA MET A 1 -22.06 -12.23 8.38
C MET A 1 -21.51 -11.30 7.32
N THR A 2 -20.29 -10.80 7.49
CA THR A 2 -19.64 -9.93 6.50
C THR A 2 -18.95 -10.81 5.47
N VAL A 3 -19.33 -10.70 4.20
CA VAL A 3 -18.68 -11.41 3.11
C VAL A 3 -17.34 -10.72 2.81
N THR A 4 -16.27 -11.48 2.62
CA THR A 4 -14.94 -10.98 2.25
C THR A 4 -14.56 -11.41 0.84
N ILE A 5 -13.81 -10.57 0.13
CA ILE A 5 -13.21 -10.85 -1.18
C ILE A 5 -11.72 -10.56 -1.09
N THR A 6 -10.93 -11.47 -1.64
CA THR A 6 -9.48 -11.31 -1.75
C THR A 6 -9.11 -10.45 -2.96
N HIS A 7 -8.25 -9.47 -2.76
CA HIS A 7 -7.71 -8.63 -3.80
C HIS A 7 -6.19 -8.69 -3.80
N HIS A 8 -5.61 -8.66 -5.00
CA HIS A 8 -4.19 -8.42 -5.21
C HIS A 8 -3.97 -6.94 -5.48
N TYR A 9 -2.97 -6.33 -4.85
CA TYR A 9 -2.58 -4.96 -5.12
C TYR A 9 -1.09 -4.82 -5.34
N VAL A 10 -0.73 -3.85 -6.18
CA VAL A 10 0.64 -3.40 -6.36
C VAL A 10 0.69 -1.88 -6.22
N LEU A 11 1.49 -1.38 -5.29
CA LEU A 11 1.72 0.04 -5.04
C LEU A 11 3.19 0.38 -5.15
N SER A 12 3.55 1.31 -6.02
CA SER A 12 4.88 1.93 -6.06
C SER A 12 4.81 3.38 -5.64
N ILE A 13 5.67 3.78 -4.70
CA ILE A 13 5.79 5.17 -4.23
C ILE A 13 7.23 5.66 -4.27
N GLU A 14 7.38 6.98 -4.24
CA GLU A 14 8.63 7.69 -4.03
C GLU A 14 8.46 8.73 -2.92
N ILE A 15 9.41 8.79 -2.00
CA ILE A 15 9.56 9.88 -1.02
C ILE A 15 10.86 10.59 -1.36
N TYR A 16 10.77 11.86 -1.76
CA TYR A 16 11.93 12.66 -2.13
C TYR A 16 12.94 12.73 -0.98
N GLY A 17 14.21 12.45 -1.26
CA GLY A 17 15.28 12.43 -0.27
C GLY A 17 15.33 11.19 0.62
N VAL A 18 14.39 10.25 0.47
CA VAL A 18 14.37 8.98 1.22
C VAL A 18 14.56 7.80 0.26
N GLY A 19 13.69 7.65 -0.75
CA GLY A 19 13.82 6.57 -1.73
C GLY A 19 12.51 6.15 -2.38
N ARG A 20 12.53 4.96 -2.97
CA ARG A 20 11.38 4.33 -3.64
C ARG A 20 11.06 2.99 -3.01
N ALA A 21 9.77 2.65 -3.00
CA ALA A 21 9.31 1.35 -2.55
C ALA A 21 8.19 0.83 -3.44
N THR A 22 8.19 -0.48 -3.68
CA THR A 22 7.07 -1.20 -4.30
C THR A 22 6.57 -2.24 -3.31
N ARG A 23 5.25 -2.31 -3.13
CA ARG A 23 4.56 -3.30 -2.31
C ARG A 23 3.58 -4.08 -3.18
N ASP A 24 3.66 -5.40 -3.11
CA ASP A 24 2.85 -6.34 -3.87
C ASP A 24 2.28 -7.36 -2.87
N TYR A 25 0.96 -7.36 -2.67
CA TYR A 25 0.30 -8.21 -1.68
C TYR A 25 -1.11 -8.62 -2.07
N THR A 26 -1.50 -9.79 -1.59
CA THR A 26 -2.88 -10.26 -1.56
C THR A 26 -3.50 -9.94 -0.19
N ILE A 27 -4.67 -9.30 -0.17
CA ILE A 27 -5.40 -8.94 1.05
C ILE A 27 -6.88 -9.35 1.00
N PRO A 28 -7.42 -9.97 2.08
CA PRO A 28 -8.86 -10.16 2.22
C PRO A 28 -9.51 -8.88 2.74
N VAL A 29 -10.55 -8.40 2.05
CA VAL A 29 -11.31 -7.21 2.46
C VAL A 29 -12.81 -7.45 2.42
N PRO A 30 -13.60 -6.85 3.32
CA PRO A 30 -15.06 -6.90 3.24
C PRO A 30 -15.58 -6.44 1.88
N VAL A 31 -16.62 -7.10 1.38
CA VAL A 31 -17.37 -6.64 0.20
C VAL A 31 -17.88 -5.22 0.45
N GLY A 32 -17.68 -4.35 -0.54
CA GLY A 32 -18.05 -2.94 -0.45
C GLY A 32 -17.00 -2.03 0.19
N THR A 33 -15.85 -2.56 0.62
CA THR A 33 -14.72 -1.73 1.06
C THR A 33 -14.30 -0.79 -0.08
N PRO A 34 -14.25 0.53 0.14
CA PRO A 34 -13.85 1.47 -0.90
C PRO A 34 -12.39 1.26 -1.32
N ARG A 35 -12.10 1.41 -2.61
CA ARG A 35 -10.74 1.36 -3.17
C ARG A 35 -9.78 2.34 -2.46
N SER A 36 -10.28 3.50 -2.02
CA SER A 36 -9.48 4.49 -1.27
C SER A 36 -8.97 3.96 0.07
N ARG A 37 -9.78 3.18 0.80
CA ARG A 37 -9.37 2.58 2.08
C ARG A 37 -8.26 1.56 1.88
N ILE A 38 -8.35 0.78 0.81
CA ILE A 38 -7.32 -0.20 0.45
C ILE A 38 -6.02 0.52 0.07
N TYR A 39 -6.13 1.57 -0.73
CA TYR A 39 -5.00 2.43 -1.09
C TYR A 39 -4.35 3.07 0.14
N GLU A 40 -5.12 3.63 1.08
CA GLU A 40 -4.61 4.21 2.33
C GLU A 40 -3.80 3.18 3.15
N ALA A 41 -4.29 1.94 3.24
CA ALA A 41 -3.60 0.87 3.94
C ALA A 41 -2.30 0.47 3.22
N ALA A 42 -2.35 0.30 1.89
CA ALA A 42 -1.18 -0.01 1.07
C ALA A 42 -0.13 1.11 1.15
N LEU A 43 -0.55 2.38 1.11
CA LEU A 43 0.31 3.54 1.22
C LEU A 43 1.02 3.58 2.57
N ARG A 44 0.28 3.39 3.67
CA ARG A 44 0.86 3.34 5.01
C ARG A 44 1.91 2.24 5.12
N ALA A 45 1.62 1.05 4.62
CA ALA A 45 2.55 -0.08 4.64
C ALA A 45 3.80 0.18 3.77
N ALA A 46 3.63 0.80 2.59
CA ALA A 46 4.73 1.17 1.71
C ALA A 46 5.64 2.23 2.35
N VAL A 47 5.06 3.28 2.95
CA VAL A 47 5.80 4.33 3.65
C VAL A 47 6.54 3.76 4.85
N SER A 48 5.86 3.04 5.74
CA SER A 48 6.46 2.44 6.94
C SER A 48 7.65 1.55 6.57
N GLY A 49 7.47 0.67 5.59
CA GLY A 49 8.56 -0.18 5.11
C GLY A 49 9.72 0.56 4.44
N LEU A 50 9.45 1.68 3.78
CA LEU A 50 10.50 2.53 3.18
C LEU A 50 11.30 3.25 4.28
N LEU A 51 10.63 3.77 5.32
CA LEU A 51 11.30 4.39 6.45
C LEU A 51 12.19 3.39 7.19
N GLU A 52 11.66 2.20 7.48
CA GLU A 52 12.42 1.10 8.11
C GLU A 52 13.67 0.74 7.28
N ALA A 53 13.51 0.53 5.97
CA ALA A 53 14.63 0.20 5.08
C ALA A 53 15.66 1.34 4.98
N SER A 54 15.25 2.58 5.22
CA SER A 54 16.12 3.76 5.23
C SER A 54 16.75 4.02 6.60
N GLY A 55 16.44 3.22 7.62
CA GLY A 55 16.88 3.42 9.00
C GLY A 55 16.27 4.65 9.67
N LEU A 56 15.18 5.19 9.12
CA LEU A 56 14.43 6.31 9.69
C LEU A 56 13.37 5.77 10.66
N PRO A 57 13.07 6.51 11.75
CA PRO A 57 11.98 6.13 12.64
C PRO A 57 10.62 6.29 11.93
N GLU A 58 9.61 5.54 12.38
CA GLU A 58 8.27 5.52 11.77
C GLU A 58 7.56 6.89 11.83
N ASP A 59 7.89 7.71 12.82
CA ASP A 59 7.39 9.07 13.01
C ASP A 59 8.26 10.15 12.37
N ALA A 60 9.28 9.76 11.57
CA ALA A 60 10.12 10.70 10.85
C ALA A 60 9.27 11.65 10.00
N THR A 61 9.53 12.96 10.14
CA THR A 61 8.94 13.96 9.25
C THR A 61 9.63 13.90 7.91
N VAL A 62 8.93 13.36 6.90
CA VAL A 62 9.41 13.25 5.52
C VAL A 62 8.47 13.97 4.55
N PRO A 63 8.92 14.33 3.34
CA PRO A 63 8.03 14.86 2.31
C PRO A 63 6.87 13.91 2.01
N ALA A 64 5.77 14.45 1.48
CA ALA A 64 4.63 13.64 1.09
C ALA A 64 5.04 12.61 0.02
N PRO A 65 4.63 11.34 0.15
CA PRO A 65 4.90 10.32 -0.86
C PRO A 65 4.18 10.63 -2.16
N ILE A 66 4.87 10.42 -3.29
CA ILE A 66 4.30 10.46 -4.63
C ILE A 66 4.00 9.03 -5.05
N THR A 67 2.77 8.79 -5.51
CA THR A 67 2.39 7.50 -6.12
C THR A 67 2.90 7.45 -7.55
N LEU A 68 3.75 6.47 -7.83
CA LEU A 68 4.25 6.19 -9.18
C LEU A 68 3.34 5.22 -9.93
N PHE A 69 2.80 4.23 -9.21
CA PHE A 69 1.92 3.21 -9.75
C PHE A 69 0.97 2.68 -8.68
N TRP A 70 -0.28 2.40 -9.05
CA TRP A 70 -1.25 1.74 -8.19
C TRP A 70 -2.20 0.86 -8.99
N SER A 71 -2.18 -0.45 -8.76
CA SER A 71 -3.20 -1.38 -9.20
C SER A 71 -3.85 -2.09 -8.02
N LEU A 72 -5.10 -2.51 -8.23
CA LEU A 72 -5.82 -3.33 -7.29
C LEU A 72 -6.83 -4.10 -8.11
N ASP A 73 -6.65 -5.41 -8.14
CA ASP A 73 -7.42 -6.34 -8.94
C ASP A 73 -8.00 -7.41 -8.01
N ARG A 74 -9.17 -7.92 -8.36
CA ARG A 74 -9.76 -9.03 -7.62
C ARG A 74 -8.90 -10.27 -7.90
N GLU A 75 -8.57 -11.03 -6.86
CA GLU A 75 -7.93 -12.33 -7.07
C GLU A 75 -8.97 -13.28 -7.67
N GLU A 76 -8.84 -13.56 -8.97
CA GLU A 76 -9.62 -14.60 -9.62
C GLU A 76 -9.00 -15.94 -9.26
N ILE A 77 -9.72 -16.74 -8.47
CA ILE A 77 -9.39 -18.16 -8.29
C ILE A 77 -9.60 -18.82 -9.65
N ARG A 78 -8.52 -19.06 -10.39
CA ARG A 78 -8.52 -19.91 -11.58
C ARG A 78 -8.42 -21.38 -11.18
#